data_AF-A0A0S9QIF9-F1
#
_entry.id   AF-A0A0S9QIF9-F1
#
_cell.length_a   1.000
_cell.length_b   1.000
_cell.length_c   1.000
_cell.angle_alpha   90.00
_cell.angle_beta   90.00
_cell.angle_gamma   90.00
#
_symmetry.space_group_name_H-M   'P 1'
#
loop_
_entity.id
_entity.type
_entity.pdbx_description
1 polymer ?
#
loop_
_entity_poly.entity_id
_entity_poly.type
_entity_poly.pdbx_seq_one_letter_code
_entity_poly.pdbx_strand_id
1 'polypeptide(L)'
;MSGEGAQALAGLMAGGVPRLSGIELPAPEPGPVARALSADAPADGEPQFDPATIADIQGNVIPGFNKDHQRFLFLRIEDVEGARAWLTWLAPRLSSMQEVLDFRREFRRERLRTGATEPTTSATWVAFALSGPAVAKLLGDEALDAMSDEAFRQGLAARSTYLGDPADPTRTGHRAHWRVGGDESEADFLVTVAADSAADAESEASVILEEGARNGVSVLFAQAGENLPGNLGGHEHFGFKDGVSQPGVRGVTADGELLAPRYLDSRDPHARLFGKAGQPLVWPGQFVLGMPRQDPADPLVPAADDGLFPDWARLGSYLVCRRLAQDVPAFWDFAAAASAEYGTDPVHFASLMVGRWPSGAPVSRAPERDDLDLAGDEFAHNHFQFDDDTKAWTPVRRLVEGGYRGDEHPKARADVFGDVCPMAGHIRKVNPRDSGTDFGAPADTMLRLMLRRGIPYGPVLAGVTAPSPELVAAERGLVFVAHMASIEDQFEFVTRRWANSAVQPNAGGHDPVIGQADVHGDRGRSFDVRTPSGEAKRFVLDREWVMPTGGGYFFAPAISAVSGHLATGAEGPGPVRPPG
;
A
#
# COMPACT_ATOMS: atom_id res chain seq x y z
N MET A 1 28.36 3.85 8.61
CA MET A 1 28.31 4.24 7.20
C MET A 1 29.71 4.33 6.65
N SER A 2 30.01 3.43 5.74
CA SER A 2 31.18 3.39 4.85
C SER A 2 31.21 4.62 3.93
N GLY A 3 32.39 4.92 3.37
CA GLY A 3 32.57 6.07 2.48
C GLY A 3 31.76 5.97 1.17
N GLU A 4 31.69 4.79 0.57
CA GLU A 4 30.96 4.56 -0.70
C GLU A 4 29.45 4.54 -0.51
N GLY A 5 28.94 3.86 0.54
CA GLY A 5 27.51 3.90 0.87
C GLY A 5 27.02 5.32 1.18
N ALA A 6 27.84 6.11 1.89
CA ALA A 6 27.56 7.52 2.15
C ALA A 6 27.48 8.35 0.86
N GLN A 7 28.39 8.13 -0.08
CA GLN A 7 28.42 8.83 -1.37
C GLN A 7 27.21 8.46 -2.24
N ALA A 8 26.85 7.18 -2.31
CA ALA A 8 25.68 6.73 -3.04
C ALA A 8 24.40 7.39 -2.49
N LEU A 9 24.19 7.34 -1.18
CA LEU A 9 23.03 7.93 -0.50
C LEU A 9 22.97 9.46 -0.64
N ALA A 10 24.12 10.14 -0.55
CA ALA A 10 24.19 11.59 -0.75
C ALA A 10 23.99 12.00 -2.22
N GLY A 11 24.40 11.14 -3.16
CA GLY A 11 24.26 11.36 -4.60
C GLY A 11 22.86 11.09 -5.15
N LEU A 12 21.98 10.44 -4.37
CA LEU A 12 20.60 10.25 -4.78
C LEU A 12 19.92 11.60 -5.04
N MET A 13 19.34 11.73 -6.23
CA MET A 13 18.37 12.78 -6.60
C MET A 13 18.92 14.22 -6.69
N ALA A 14 20.16 14.40 -7.15
CA ALA A 14 20.68 15.69 -7.59
C ALA A 14 19.91 16.32 -8.79
N GLY A 15 19.08 15.54 -9.50
CA GLY A 15 18.18 16.01 -10.54
C GLY A 15 16.86 15.26 -10.47
N GLY A 16 15.85 15.84 -9.78
CA GLY A 16 14.55 15.20 -9.57
C GLY A 16 13.91 14.64 -10.85
N VAL A 17 13.06 13.61 -10.72
CA VAL A 17 12.39 12.99 -11.87
C VAL A 17 11.26 13.91 -12.35
N PRO A 18 11.31 14.44 -13.58
CA PRO A 18 10.15 15.11 -14.16
C PRO A 18 9.04 14.07 -14.32
N ARG A 19 7.87 14.29 -13.71
CA ARG A 19 6.70 13.45 -14.02
C ARG A 19 6.25 13.82 -15.44
N LEU A 20 6.17 12.84 -16.34
CA LEU A 20 5.52 12.99 -17.66
C LEU A 20 3.98 13.01 -17.54
N SER A 21 3.45 13.45 -16.39
CA SER A 21 2.02 13.72 -16.22
C SER A 21 1.55 14.98 -16.99
N GLY A 22 2.43 15.60 -17.79
CA GLY A 22 2.16 16.78 -18.62
C GLY A 22 1.27 16.53 -19.85
N ILE A 23 0.61 15.38 -19.91
CA ILE A 23 -0.46 15.10 -20.88
C ILE A 23 -1.72 15.77 -20.35
N GLU A 24 -2.02 16.96 -20.85
CA GLU A 24 -3.31 17.61 -20.66
C GLU A 24 -4.37 16.76 -21.35
N LEU A 25 -5.09 15.93 -20.58
CA LEU A 25 -6.30 15.31 -21.10
C LEU A 25 -7.27 16.43 -21.50
N PRO A 26 -7.92 16.36 -22.68
CA PRO A 26 -8.83 17.41 -23.11
C PRO A 26 -9.89 17.68 -22.02
N ALA A 27 -10.14 18.96 -21.76
CA ALA A 27 -11.11 19.39 -20.75
C ALA A 27 -12.47 18.72 -21.00
N PRO A 28 -13.16 18.20 -19.97
CA PRO A 28 -14.56 17.85 -20.14
C PRO A 28 -15.32 19.12 -20.53
N GLU A 29 -15.97 19.08 -21.70
CA GLU A 29 -16.93 20.12 -22.08
C GLU A 29 -17.91 20.35 -20.91
N PRO A 30 -18.12 21.61 -20.48
CA PRO A 30 -18.98 21.91 -19.34
C PRO A 30 -20.44 21.64 -19.72
N GLY A 31 -20.91 20.44 -19.41
CA GLY A 31 -22.28 20.01 -19.63
C GLY A 31 -22.55 18.67 -18.94
N PRO A 32 -23.69 18.00 -19.23
CA PRO A 32 -23.96 16.63 -18.76
C PRO A 32 -22.89 15.59 -19.20
N VAL A 33 -21.92 16.06 -19.99
CA VAL A 33 -20.71 15.46 -20.54
C VAL A 33 -19.59 15.23 -19.49
N ALA A 34 -19.77 15.62 -18.21
CA ALA A 34 -18.97 15.02 -17.14
C ALA A 34 -19.13 13.47 -17.12
N ARG A 35 -20.25 12.95 -17.65
CA ARG A 35 -20.44 11.52 -17.98
C ARG A 35 -19.59 10.99 -19.14
N ALA A 36 -19.03 11.84 -20.00
CA ALA A 36 -18.24 11.43 -21.17
C ALA A 36 -16.71 11.40 -20.93
N LEU A 37 -16.27 11.67 -19.69
CA LEU A 37 -14.93 11.26 -19.24
C LEU A 37 -14.92 9.85 -18.63
N SER A 38 -16.08 9.19 -18.57
CA SER A 38 -16.13 7.74 -18.46
C SER A 38 -15.31 7.18 -19.64
N ALA A 39 -14.51 6.16 -19.36
CA ALA A 39 -14.04 5.33 -20.44
C ALA A 39 -15.24 4.73 -21.18
N ASP A 40 -14.99 4.01 -22.27
CA ASP A 40 -15.99 3.10 -22.82
C ASP A 40 -16.77 2.42 -21.68
N ALA A 41 -18.10 2.27 -21.86
CA ALA A 41 -19.02 1.76 -20.86
C ALA A 41 -18.37 0.62 -20.05
N PRO A 42 -18.61 0.53 -18.71
CA PRO A 42 -18.03 -0.52 -17.90
C PRO A 42 -18.11 -1.85 -18.64
N ALA A 43 -17.02 -2.62 -18.64
CA ALA A 43 -17.07 -3.96 -19.18
C ALA A 43 -18.27 -4.67 -18.55
N ASP A 44 -19.10 -5.32 -19.38
CA ASP A 44 -20.31 -6.01 -18.94
C ASP A 44 -20.01 -6.81 -17.65
N GLY A 45 -20.73 -6.48 -16.56
CA GLY A 45 -20.65 -7.20 -15.29
C GLY A 45 -19.82 -6.56 -14.16
N GLU A 46 -19.17 -5.40 -14.35
CA GLU A 46 -18.51 -4.71 -13.21
C GLU A 46 -19.54 -4.18 -12.18
N PRO A 47 -19.20 -4.17 -10.87
CA PRO A 47 -20.15 -3.82 -9.83
C PRO A 47 -20.51 -2.32 -9.87
N GLN A 48 -21.80 -2.05 -9.69
CA GLN A 48 -22.33 -0.70 -9.54
C GLN A 48 -22.29 -0.30 -8.08
N PHE A 49 -21.64 0.82 -7.79
CA PHE A 49 -21.58 1.42 -6.47
C PHE A 49 -22.67 2.48 -6.37
N ASP A 50 -23.74 2.15 -5.64
CA ASP A 50 -24.82 3.09 -5.41
C ASP A 50 -24.38 4.24 -4.45
N PRO A 51 -25.14 5.35 -4.38
CA PRO A 51 -24.79 6.48 -3.54
C PRO A 51 -24.67 6.15 -2.05
N ALA A 52 -25.44 5.17 -1.55
CA ALA A 52 -25.36 4.76 -0.16
C ALA A 52 -24.03 4.05 0.12
N THR A 53 -23.61 3.16 -0.78
CA THR A 53 -22.36 2.39 -0.68
C THR A 53 -21.14 3.29 -0.64
N ILE A 54 -21.05 4.27 -1.54
CA ILE A 54 -19.88 5.18 -1.60
C ILE A 54 -19.87 6.23 -0.48
N ALA A 55 -21.03 6.55 0.10
CA ALA A 55 -21.10 7.35 1.31
C ALA A 55 -20.70 6.55 2.56
N ASP A 56 -20.76 5.22 2.52
CA ASP A 56 -20.57 4.35 3.69
C ASP A 56 -19.18 3.71 3.77
N ILE A 57 -18.53 3.44 2.63
CA ILE A 57 -17.13 2.97 2.59
C ILE A 57 -16.21 4.12 3.00
N GLN A 58 -15.29 3.88 3.94
CA GLN A 58 -14.28 4.86 4.32
C GLN A 58 -13.30 5.14 3.17
N GLY A 59 -13.04 6.43 2.92
CA GLY A 59 -12.26 6.90 1.77
C GLY A 59 -10.78 6.50 1.80
N ASN A 60 -10.24 6.11 2.96
CA ASN A 60 -8.86 5.62 3.03
C ASN A 60 -8.70 4.19 2.47
N VAL A 61 -9.78 3.39 2.51
CA VAL A 61 -9.84 2.06 1.87
C VAL A 61 -9.81 2.25 0.36
N ILE A 62 -10.87 2.85 -0.19
CA ILE A 62 -11.01 3.21 -1.60
C ILE A 62 -11.55 4.65 -1.65
N PRO A 63 -10.91 5.55 -2.41
CA PRO A 63 -9.77 5.32 -3.28
C PRO A 63 -8.39 5.59 -2.61
N GLY A 64 -8.37 5.92 -1.31
CA GLY A 64 -7.18 6.31 -0.53
C GLY A 64 -7.05 7.82 -0.34
N PHE A 65 -6.55 8.27 0.80
CA PHE A 65 -6.42 9.71 1.10
C PHE A 65 -5.33 10.43 0.30
N ASN A 66 -4.17 9.79 0.09
CA ASN A 66 -3.02 10.34 -0.67
C ASN A 66 -2.64 11.78 -0.26
N LYS A 67 -2.34 11.97 1.02
CA LYS A 67 -1.93 13.26 1.60
C LYS A 67 -0.50 13.21 2.12
N ASP A 68 0.13 14.38 2.16
CA ASP A 68 1.56 14.54 2.49
C ASP A 68 1.85 14.42 3.99
N HIS A 69 0.86 14.70 4.84
CA HIS A 69 1.00 14.64 6.29
C HIS A 69 -0.08 13.75 6.89
N GLN A 70 0.34 12.82 7.76
CA GLN A 70 -0.57 11.92 8.46
C GLN A 70 -0.26 11.85 9.95
N ARG A 71 -1.28 11.57 10.75
CA ARG A 71 -1.20 11.20 12.16
C ARG A 71 -1.92 9.88 12.36
N PHE A 72 -1.20 8.91 12.92
CA PHE A 72 -1.76 7.62 13.34
C PHE A 72 -1.91 7.64 14.85
N LEU A 73 -3.15 7.65 15.32
CA LEU A 73 -3.51 7.70 16.73
C LEU A 73 -3.92 6.31 17.17
N PHE A 74 -3.09 5.68 18.00
CA PHE A 74 -3.38 4.38 18.59
C PHE A 74 -4.01 4.60 19.95
N LEU A 75 -5.27 4.21 20.10
CA LEU A 75 -6.09 4.55 21.25
C LEU A 75 -6.55 3.29 22.00
N ARG A 76 -6.86 3.45 23.29
CA ARG A 76 -7.36 2.42 24.18
C ARG A 76 -8.72 2.83 24.76
N ILE A 77 -9.61 1.86 24.87
CA ILE A 77 -10.90 1.99 25.56
C ILE A 77 -10.64 1.79 27.05
N GLU A 78 -10.87 2.85 27.84
CA GLU A 78 -10.88 2.81 29.31
C GLU A 78 -12.31 2.67 29.87
N ASP A 79 -13.29 3.23 29.16
CA ASP A 79 -14.72 3.13 29.47
C ASP A 79 -15.50 2.80 28.20
N VAL A 80 -16.25 1.69 28.22
CA VAL A 80 -16.99 1.19 27.05
C VAL A 80 -18.13 2.13 26.67
N GLU A 81 -18.88 2.64 27.65
CA GLU A 81 -20.02 3.54 27.37
C GLU A 81 -19.54 4.91 26.89
N GLY A 82 -18.47 5.45 27.50
CA GLY A 82 -17.77 6.61 26.97
C GLY A 82 -17.26 6.39 25.54
N ALA A 83 -16.61 5.26 25.26
CA ALA A 83 -16.13 4.96 23.91
C ALA A 83 -17.27 4.91 22.88
N ARG A 84 -18.45 4.40 23.24
CA ARG A 84 -19.65 4.45 22.39
C ARG A 84 -20.10 5.88 22.09
N ALA A 85 -20.11 6.76 23.11
CA ALA A 85 -20.41 8.18 22.93
C ALA A 85 -19.38 8.86 22.01
N TRP A 86 -18.10 8.52 22.18
CA TRP A 86 -17.03 9.02 21.31
C TRP A 86 -17.17 8.53 19.86
N LEU A 87 -17.53 7.27 19.64
CA LEU A 87 -17.78 6.73 18.29
C LEU A 87 -18.97 7.43 17.61
N THR A 88 -20.02 7.75 18.37
CA THR A 88 -21.15 8.57 17.87
C THR A 88 -20.67 9.95 17.42
N TRP A 89 -19.76 10.57 18.17
CA TRP A 89 -19.16 11.84 17.82
C TRP A 89 -18.18 11.76 16.64
N LEU A 90 -17.42 10.67 16.53
CA LEU A 90 -16.42 10.47 15.48
C LEU A 90 -17.06 10.17 14.13
N ALA A 91 -18.12 9.35 14.10
CA ALA A 91 -18.74 8.88 12.85
C ALA A 91 -19.02 9.98 11.81
N PRO A 92 -19.64 11.14 12.12
CA PRO A 92 -19.87 12.21 11.15
C PRO A 92 -18.59 12.95 10.70
N ARG A 93 -17.42 12.64 11.27
CA ARG A 93 -16.11 13.19 10.88
C ARG A 93 -15.32 12.25 9.98
N LEU A 94 -15.74 10.99 9.88
CA LEU A 94 -15.08 10.02 9.00
C LEU A 94 -15.30 10.41 7.55
N SER A 95 -14.21 10.39 6.78
CA SER A 95 -14.23 10.76 5.37
C SER A 95 -14.58 9.54 4.52
N SER A 96 -15.68 9.67 3.78
CA SER A 96 -16.23 8.64 2.89
C SER A 96 -15.47 8.54 1.57
N MET A 97 -15.67 7.43 0.87
CA MET A 97 -15.23 7.22 -0.50
C MET A 97 -15.79 8.30 -1.43
N GLN A 98 -17.05 8.70 -1.25
CA GLN A 98 -17.70 9.77 -2.01
C GLN A 98 -16.95 11.10 -1.88
N GLU A 99 -16.66 11.56 -0.66
CA GLU A 99 -15.98 12.84 -0.44
C GLU A 99 -14.58 12.88 -1.05
N VAL A 100 -13.84 11.77 -0.94
CA VAL A 100 -12.51 11.66 -1.52
C VAL A 100 -12.57 11.62 -3.06
N LEU A 101 -13.55 10.93 -3.65
CA LEU A 101 -13.76 10.94 -5.10
C LEU A 101 -14.15 12.35 -5.59
N ASP A 102 -15.04 13.05 -4.90
CA ASP A 102 -15.41 14.43 -5.20
C ASP A 102 -14.22 15.37 -5.18
N PHE A 103 -13.39 15.29 -4.14
CA PHE A 103 -12.17 16.09 -4.05
C PHE A 103 -11.22 15.80 -5.23
N ARG A 104 -11.03 14.52 -5.58
CA ARG A 104 -10.19 14.13 -6.73
C ARG A 104 -10.74 14.64 -8.06
N ARG A 105 -12.07 14.62 -8.23
CA ARG A 105 -12.75 15.18 -9.40
C ARG A 105 -12.51 16.67 -9.51
N GLU A 106 -12.69 17.41 -8.42
CA GLU A 106 -12.46 18.84 -8.38
C GLU A 106 -11.01 19.19 -8.69
N PHE A 107 -10.07 18.53 -8.01
CA PHE A 107 -8.65 18.77 -8.22
C PHE A 107 -8.23 18.46 -9.66
N ARG A 108 -8.73 17.36 -10.25
CA ARG A 108 -8.48 17.05 -11.66
C ARG A 108 -9.02 18.16 -12.56
N ARG A 109 -10.23 18.66 -12.32
CA ARG A 109 -10.84 19.74 -13.09
C ARG A 109 -10.06 21.05 -12.96
N GLU A 110 -9.62 21.39 -11.75
CA GLU A 110 -8.78 22.55 -11.51
C GLU A 110 -7.47 22.45 -12.29
N ARG A 111 -6.73 21.35 -12.12
CA ARG A 111 -5.46 21.11 -12.81
C ARG A 111 -5.59 21.26 -14.33
N LEU A 112 -6.66 20.71 -14.91
CA LEU A 112 -6.94 20.83 -16.35
C LEU A 112 -7.26 22.28 -16.77
N ARG A 113 -7.80 23.10 -15.88
CA ARG A 113 -8.15 24.50 -16.16
C ARG A 113 -6.98 25.46 -15.98
N THR A 114 -6.10 25.20 -15.02
CA THR A 114 -5.07 26.15 -14.56
C THR A 114 -3.64 25.71 -14.84
N GLY A 115 -3.42 24.43 -15.13
CA GLY A 115 -2.08 23.82 -15.17
C GLY A 115 -1.44 23.66 -13.78
N ALA A 116 -2.17 23.92 -12.69
CA ALA A 116 -1.62 23.83 -11.33
C ALA A 116 -1.30 22.38 -10.95
N THR A 117 -0.10 22.16 -10.41
CA THR A 117 0.34 20.83 -9.93
C THR A 117 -0.13 20.52 -8.52
N GLU A 118 -0.57 21.54 -7.78
CA GLU A 118 -1.07 21.47 -6.41
C GLU A 118 -2.52 21.99 -6.32
N PRO A 119 -3.38 21.40 -5.47
CA PRO A 119 -4.75 21.86 -5.31
C PRO A 119 -4.79 23.23 -4.64
N THR A 120 -5.71 24.11 -5.05
CA THR A 120 -5.95 25.36 -4.29
C THR A 120 -6.78 25.14 -3.03
N THR A 121 -7.46 23.99 -2.94
CA THR A 121 -8.26 23.61 -1.77
C THR A 121 -7.51 22.56 -0.96
N SER A 122 -7.21 22.87 0.31
CA SER A 122 -6.69 21.90 1.27
C SER A 122 -7.81 21.00 1.77
N ALA A 123 -7.50 19.74 2.04
CA ALA A 123 -8.41 18.80 2.69
C ALA A 123 -7.75 18.05 3.84
N THR A 124 -8.52 17.87 4.91
CA THR A 124 -8.21 17.01 6.05
C THR A 124 -9.19 15.85 6.07
N TRP A 125 -8.66 14.64 6.11
CA TRP A 125 -9.43 13.40 6.08
C TRP A 125 -9.22 12.60 7.36
N VAL A 126 -10.26 11.89 7.79
CA VAL A 126 -10.23 11.04 8.98
C VAL A 126 -10.74 9.65 8.64
N ALA A 127 -10.00 8.62 9.05
CA ALA A 127 -10.39 7.22 8.97
C ALA A 127 -10.26 6.54 10.33
N PHE A 128 -11.05 5.49 10.56
CA PHE A 128 -11.14 4.74 11.80
C PHE A 128 -11.07 3.23 11.55
N ALA A 129 -10.34 2.53 12.40
CA ALA A 129 -10.32 1.08 12.45
C ALA A 129 -10.25 0.58 13.90
N LEU A 130 -10.76 -0.62 14.16
CA LEU A 130 -10.77 -1.26 15.48
C LEU A 130 -10.12 -2.64 15.47
N SER A 131 -9.48 -3.04 16.57
CA SER A 131 -8.84 -4.34 16.72
C SER A 131 -9.84 -5.43 17.16
N GLY A 132 -9.42 -6.70 17.11
CA GLY A 132 -10.21 -7.82 17.62
C GLY A 132 -10.66 -7.63 19.08
N PRO A 133 -9.76 -7.26 20.01
CA PRO A 133 -10.13 -6.92 21.39
C PRO A 133 -11.17 -5.80 21.50
N ALA A 134 -11.12 -4.79 20.63
CA ALA A 134 -12.13 -3.73 20.61
C ALA A 134 -13.49 -4.23 20.12
N VAL A 135 -13.53 -5.14 19.16
CA VAL A 135 -14.78 -5.83 18.75
C VAL A 135 -15.37 -6.59 19.93
N ALA A 136 -14.57 -7.37 20.66
CA ALA A 136 -15.03 -8.10 21.84
C ALA A 136 -15.57 -7.16 22.93
N LYS A 137 -14.87 -6.05 23.21
CA LYS A 137 -15.32 -5.03 24.19
C LYS A 137 -16.65 -4.36 23.80
N LEU A 138 -16.83 -4.07 22.51
CA LEU A 138 -17.97 -3.26 22.03
C LEU A 138 -19.18 -4.11 21.60
N LEU A 139 -18.97 -5.32 21.09
CA LEU A 139 -20.01 -6.16 20.51
C LEU A 139 -20.09 -7.57 21.13
N GLY A 140 -19.13 -7.95 21.97
CA GLY A 140 -19.04 -9.27 22.61
C GLY A 140 -18.18 -10.27 21.84
N ASP A 141 -17.76 -11.33 22.52
CA ASP A 141 -16.88 -12.37 21.96
C ASP A 141 -17.51 -13.09 20.76
N GLU A 142 -18.83 -13.31 20.77
CA GLU A 142 -19.55 -13.92 19.64
C GLU A 142 -19.40 -13.12 18.34
N ALA A 143 -19.37 -11.79 18.42
CA ALA A 143 -19.16 -10.92 17.26
C ALA A 143 -17.72 -11.00 16.74
N LEU A 144 -16.74 -11.19 17.62
CA LEU A 144 -15.35 -11.43 17.25
C LEU A 144 -15.18 -12.82 16.61
N ASP A 145 -15.75 -13.86 17.21
CA ASP A 145 -15.68 -15.24 16.73
C ASP A 145 -16.37 -15.42 15.36
N ALA A 146 -17.38 -14.60 15.06
CA ALA A 146 -18.03 -14.57 13.76
C ALA A 146 -17.14 -13.99 12.64
N MET A 147 -16.06 -13.29 12.97
CA MET A 147 -15.07 -12.82 11.99
C MET A 147 -14.21 -14.01 11.54
N SER A 148 -14.24 -14.32 10.24
CA SER A 148 -13.56 -15.52 9.71
C SER A 148 -12.03 -15.46 9.81
N ASP A 149 -11.42 -14.30 9.62
CA ASP A 149 -9.96 -14.12 9.64
C ASP A 149 -9.35 -14.39 11.04
N GLU A 150 -8.57 -15.45 11.15
CA GLU A 150 -7.94 -15.89 12.40
C GLU A 150 -6.83 -14.94 12.84
N ALA A 151 -6.08 -14.37 11.89
CA ALA A 151 -5.01 -13.44 12.19
C ALA A 151 -5.56 -12.18 12.87
N PHE A 152 -6.67 -11.62 12.36
CA PHE A 152 -7.37 -10.50 12.99
C PHE A 152 -7.86 -10.84 14.39
N ARG A 153 -8.49 -12.02 14.58
CA ARG A 153 -8.98 -12.46 15.90
C ARG A 153 -7.86 -12.61 16.92
N GLN A 154 -6.68 -13.07 16.50
CA GLN A 154 -5.51 -13.25 17.36
C GLN A 154 -4.73 -11.96 17.63
N GLY A 155 -4.73 -11.02 16.69
CA GLY A 155 -3.97 -9.77 16.78
C GLY A 155 -2.49 -9.92 16.40
N LEU A 156 -1.87 -8.81 16.00
CA LEU A 156 -0.52 -8.79 15.43
C LEU A 156 0.55 -9.30 16.40
N ALA A 157 0.45 -8.99 17.69
CA ALA A 157 1.43 -9.39 18.70
C ALA A 157 1.57 -10.93 18.76
N ALA A 158 0.45 -11.63 18.84
CA ALA A 158 0.38 -13.08 18.84
C ALA A 158 0.92 -13.67 17.53
N ARG A 159 0.72 -12.98 16.41
CA ARG A 159 1.19 -13.39 15.07
C ARG A 159 2.64 -12.99 14.76
N SER A 160 3.31 -12.22 15.62
CA SER A 160 4.66 -11.68 15.36
C SER A 160 5.70 -12.75 14.96
N THR A 161 5.87 -13.79 15.77
CA THR A 161 6.80 -14.89 15.46
C THR A 161 6.38 -15.68 14.22
N TYR A 162 5.07 -15.80 13.99
CA TYR A 162 4.53 -16.40 12.77
C TYR A 162 4.91 -15.58 11.52
N LEU A 163 5.00 -14.25 11.62
CA LEU A 163 5.51 -13.36 10.57
C LEU A 163 7.04 -13.39 10.38
N GLY A 164 7.77 -14.11 11.23
CA GLY A 164 9.23 -14.11 11.24
C GLY A 164 9.87 -13.00 12.07
N ASP A 165 9.07 -12.20 12.80
CA ASP A 165 9.61 -11.22 13.75
C ASP A 165 10.47 -11.92 14.81
N PRO A 166 11.49 -11.24 15.37
CA PRO A 166 12.38 -11.86 16.35
C PRO A 166 11.64 -12.52 17.51
N ALA A 167 11.93 -13.81 17.73
CA ALA A 167 11.42 -14.57 18.88
C ALA A 167 12.28 -14.41 20.14
N ASP A 168 13.55 -14.02 19.97
CA ASP A 168 14.46 -13.70 21.08
C ASP A 168 14.14 -12.31 21.65
N PRO A 169 13.75 -12.20 22.95
CA PRO A 169 13.40 -10.93 23.58
C PRO A 169 14.57 -9.95 23.72
N THR A 170 15.83 -10.36 23.45
CA THR A 170 16.98 -9.45 23.44
C THR A 170 17.11 -8.65 22.14
N ARG A 171 16.41 -9.06 21.07
CA ARG A 171 16.46 -8.42 19.75
C ARG A 171 15.53 -7.21 19.70
N THR A 172 16.00 -6.11 19.09
CA THR A 172 15.25 -4.85 18.98
C THR A 172 13.89 -4.98 18.30
N GLY A 173 13.75 -5.88 17.33
CA GLY A 173 12.50 -6.12 16.61
C GLY A 173 11.48 -7.00 17.35
N HIS A 174 11.83 -7.59 18.50
CA HIS A 174 10.91 -8.43 19.26
C HIS A 174 9.73 -7.60 19.79
N ARG A 175 8.52 -8.19 19.82
CA ARG A 175 7.26 -7.50 20.18
C ARG A 175 7.24 -6.81 21.55
N ALA A 176 8.06 -7.28 22.49
CA ALA A 176 8.22 -6.66 23.81
C ALA A 176 8.84 -5.25 23.75
N HIS A 177 9.54 -4.89 22.66
CA HIS A 177 10.14 -3.58 22.45
C HIS A 177 9.31 -2.67 21.55
N TRP A 178 8.16 -3.15 21.08
CA TRP A 178 7.30 -2.36 20.22
C TRP A 178 6.74 -1.14 20.96
N ARG A 179 6.75 0.01 20.28
CA ARG A 179 6.18 1.27 20.79
C ARG A 179 4.68 1.15 21.03
N VAL A 180 4.01 0.34 20.22
CA VAL A 180 2.57 0.09 20.27
C VAL A 180 2.26 -1.27 19.63
N GLY A 181 1.18 -1.92 20.05
CA GLY A 181 0.77 -3.21 19.49
C GLY A 181 1.47 -4.42 20.08
N GLY A 182 2.27 -4.26 21.13
CA GLY A 182 2.85 -5.37 21.90
C GLY A 182 1.85 -5.91 22.94
N ASP A 183 2.22 -6.96 23.66
CA ASP A 183 1.34 -7.70 24.58
C ASP A 183 0.66 -6.80 25.64
N GLU A 184 1.30 -5.71 26.08
CA GLU A 184 0.74 -4.74 27.04
C GLU A 184 0.30 -3.40 26.40
N SER A 185 0.64 -3.18 25.13
CA SER A 185 0.43 -1.94 24.39
C SER A 185 -0.46 -2.10 23.16
N GLU A 186 -1.24 -3.19 23.11
CA GLU A 186 -2.24 -3.39 22.06
C GLU A 186 -3.29 -2.27 22.09
N ALA A 187 -3.54 -1.70 20.90
CA ALA A 187 -4.48 -0.62 20.69
C ALA A 187 -5.86 -1.18 20.36
N ASP A 188 -6.88 -0.56 20.92
CA ASP A 188 -8.27 -0.87 20.59
C ASP A 188 -8.67 -0.20 19.28
N PHE A 189 -8.27 1.06 19.10
CA PHE A 189 -8.56 1.83 17.89
C PHE A 189 -7.31 2.35 17.21
N LEU A 190 -7.39 2.46 15.89
CA LEU A 190 -6.49 3.24 15.05
C LEU A 190 -7.31 4.32 14.36
N VAL A 191 -6.98 5.59 14.62
CA VAL A 191 -7.50 6.73 13.85
C VAL A 191 -6.38 7.29 12.99
N THR A 192 -6.64 7.43 11.69
CA THR A 192 -5.72 8.06 10.74
C THR A 192 -6.28 9.41 10.34
N VAL A 193 -5.56 10.48 10.69
CA VAL A 193 -5.82 11.84 10.21
C VAL A 193 -4.81 12.13 9.09
N ALA A 194 -5.27 12.61 7.94
CA ALA A 194 -4.43 12.87 6.78
C ALA A 194 -4.76 14.24 6.17
N ALA A 195 -3.77 15.11 6.00
CA ALA A 195 -3.99 16.46 5.49
C ALA A 195 -2.88 16.95 4.55
N ASP A 196 -3.19 17.96 3.73
CA ASP A 196 -2.19 18.62 2.87
C ASP A 196 -1.18 19.45 3.67
N SER A 197 -1.50 19.82 4.92
CA SER A 197 -0.58 20.53 5.81
C SER A 197 -0.39 19.81 7.15
N ALA A 198 0.83 19.86 7.68
CA ALA A 198 1.14 19.28 9.00
C ALA A 198 0.33 19.93 10.12
N ALA A 199 0.03 21.23 10.00
CA ALA A 199 -0.72 21.98 11.01
C ALA A 199 -2.19 21.53 11.07
N ASP A 200 -2.83 21.31 9.90
CA ASP A 200 -4.22 20.84 9.85
C ASP A 200 -4.33 19.41 10.39
N ALA A 201 -3.37 18.53 10.05
CA ALA A 201 -3.32 17.17 10.58
C ALA A 201 -3.15 17.15 12.10
N GLU A 202 -2.27 18.01 12.65
CA GLU A 202 -2.05 18.12 14.10
C GLU A 202 -3.26 18.70 14.83
N SER A 203 -3.91 19.71 14.24
CA SER A 203 -5.10 20.36 14.79
C SER A 203 -6.25 19.36 14.91
N GLU A 204 -6.56 18.63 13.84
CA GLU A 204 -7.64 17.64 13.86
C GLU A 204 -7.31 16.45 14.77
N ALA A 205 -6.06 15.98 14.77
CA ALA A 205 -5.61 14.96 15.71
C ALA A 205 -5.80 15.40 17.17
N SER A 206 -5.46 16.64 17.50
CA SER A 206 -5.64 17.19 18.86
C SER A 206 -7.11 17.21 19.27
N VAL A 207 -8.01 17.62 18.37
CA VAL A 207 -9.46 17.62 18.63
C VAL A 207 -9.97 16.21 18.93
N ILE A 208 -9.54 15.21 18.14
CA ILE A 208 -9.93 13.81 18.33
C ILE A 208 -9.42 13.25 19.66
N LEU A 209 -8.17 13.56 20.03
CA LEU A 209 -7.56 13.14 21.29
C LEU A 209 -8.23 13.78 22.51
N GLU A 210 -8.55 15.07 22.44
CA GLU A 210 -9.25 15.76 23.51
C GLU A 210 -10.65 15.19 23.74
N GLU A 211 -11.41 14.93 22.67
CA GLU A 211 -12.71 14.29 22.84
C GLU A 211 -12.62 12.83 23.27
N GLY A 212 -11.59 12.10 22.83
CA GLY A 212 -11.32 10.76 23.34
C GLY A 212 -11.14 10.78 24.86
N ALA A 213 -10.27 11.66 25.36
CA ALA A 213 -9.98 11.75 26.79
C ALA A 213 -11.22 12.12 27.64
N ARG A 214 -12.13 12.94 27.11
CA ARG A 214 -13.41 13.29 27.78
C ARG A 214 -14.38 12.11 27.86
N ASN A 215 -14.24 11.14 26.97
CA ASN A 215 -15.15 10.01 26.79
C ASN A 215 -14.46 8.66 27.06
N GLY A 216 -13.43 8.62 27.91
CA GLY A 216 -12.80 7.36 28.32
C GLY A 216 -12.07 6.60 27.21
N VAL A 217 -11.58 7.31 26.20
CA VAL A 217 -10.68 6.78 25.15
C VAL A 217 -9.32 7.47 25.28
N SER A 218 -8.31 6.73 25.72
CA SER A 218 -6.97 7.26 25.99
C SER A 218 -6.02 7.02 24.81
N VAL A 219 -4.98 7.85 24.67
CA VAL A 219 -3.92 7.63 23.67
C VAL A 219 -2.83 6.73 24.25
N LEU A 220 -2.49 5.67 23.52
CA LEU A 220 -1.31 4.84 23.81
C LEU A 220 -0.08 5.38 23.12
N PHE A 221 -0.24 5.72 21.85
CA PHE A 221 0.85 6.17 21.01
C PHE A 221 0.30 6.99 19.84
N ALA A 222 1.04 8.01 19.44
CA ALA A 222 0.76 8.79 18.23
C ALA A 222 2.00 8.79 17.35
N GLN A 223 1.82 8.50 16.07
CA GLN A 223 2.89 8.51 15.08
C GLN A 223 2.60 9.58 14.02
N ALA A 224 3.53 10.52 13.86
CA ALA A 224 3.55 11.42 12.71
C ALA A 224 4.16 10.71 11.50
N GLY A 225 3.48 10.79 10.36
CA GLY A 225 3.97 10.36 9.05
C GLY A 225 4.03 11.54 8.09
N GLU A 226 5.11 11.63 7.32
CA GLU A 226 5.35 12.74 6.40
C GLU A 226 6.01 12.25 5.12
N ASN A 227 5.57 12.79 3.98
CA ASN A 227 6.33 12.64 2.74
C ASN A 227 7.73 13.26 2.91
N LEU A 228 8.73 12.60 2.34
CA LEU A 228 10.10 13.12 2.38
C LEU A 228 10.19 14.45 1.59
N PRO A 229 11.05 15.38 2.04
CA PRO A 229 11.06 16.74 1.51
C PRO A 229 11.60 16.84 0.08
N GLY A 230 11.19 17.89 -0.63
CA GLY A 230 11.71 18.26 -1.94
C GLY A 230 11.53 17.16 -3.00
N ASN A 231 12.60 16.83 -3.73
CA ASN A 231 12.56 15.84 -4.81
C ASN A 231 12.34 14.40 -4.32
N LEU A 232 12.39 14.16 -3.01
CA LEU A 232 12.12 12.87 -2.40
C LEU A 232 10.62 12.63 -2.13
N GLY A 233 9.73 13.55 -2.52
CA GLY A 233 8.28 13.35 -2.41
C GLY A 233 7.81 12.01 -2.98
N GLY A 234 7.22 11.16 -2.13
CA GLY A 234 6.79 9.81 -2.45
C GLY A 234 7.93 8.78 -2.60
N HIS A 235 9.11 9.03 -2.04
CA HIS A 235 10.15 8.03 -1.80
C HIS A 235 10.12 7.57 -0.34
N GLU A 236 10.64 6.37 -0.08
CA GLU A 236 10.91 5.87 1.27
C GLU A 236 12.37 6.16 1.71
N HIS A 237 12.75 5.81 2.93
CA HIS A 237 14.02 6.26 3.53
C HIS A 237 15.29 5.62 2.95
N PHE A 238 15.22 4.46 2.31
CA PHE A 238 16.35 3.94 1.54
C PHE A 238 16.58 4.74 0.24
N GLY A 239 15.60 5.54 -0.18
CA GLY A 239 15.69 6.47 -1.30
C GLY A 239 14.96 6.01 -2.56
N PHE A 240 14.10 4.99 -2.47
CA PHE A 240 13.37 4.45 -3.61
C PHE A 240 11.96 5.03 -3.73
N LYS A 241 11.54 5.32 -4.95
CA LYS A 241 10.16 5.74 -5.25
C LYS A 241 9.17 4.65 -4.83
N ASP A 242 8.27 5.00 -3.91
CA ASP A 242 7.18 4.12 -3.47
C ASP A 242 5.84 4.53 -4.09
N GLY A 243 4.82 3.69 -3.92
CA GLY A 243 3.46 3.93 -4.40
C GLY A 243 3.27 3.73 -5.90
N VAL A 244 4.29 3.29 -6.64
CA VAL A 244 4.25 3.14 -8.12
C VAL A 244 3.22 2.09 -8.57
N SER A 245 3.26 0.89 -7.97
CA SER A 245 2.38 -0.22 -8.35
C SER A 245 1.28 -0.42 -7.31
N GLN A 246 0.05 -0.11 -7.70
CA GLN A 246 -1.19 -0.35 -6.95
C GLN A 246 -2.22 -0.96 -7.91
N PRO A 247 -3.01 -1.96 -7.47
CA PRO A 247 -4.10 -2.50 -8.30
C PRO A 247 -5.14 -1.42 -8.60
N GLY A 248 -5.75 -1.48 -9.78
CA GLY A 248 -6.95 -0.72 -10.08
C GLY A 248 -8.16 -1.50 -9.57
N VAL A 249 -9.05 -0.84 -8.83
CA VAL A 249 -10.29 -1.48 -8.36
C VAL A 249 -11.36 -1.39 -9.44
N ARG A 250 -12.01 -2.52 -9.75
CA ARG A 250 -13.18 -2.57 -10.64
C ARG A 250 -14.40 -1.91 -9.99
N GLY A 251 -15.24 -1.30 -10.82
CA GLY A 251 -16.48 -0.70 -10.36
C GLY A 251 -16.78 0.65 -10.99
N VAL A 252 -18.07 0.96 -11.01
CA VAL A 252 -18.62 2.21 -11.51
C VAL A 252 -19.58 2.79 -10.49
N THR A 253 -19.46 4.08 -10.22
CA THR A 253 -20.42 4.83 -9.40
C THR A 253 -21.72 5.10 -10.18
N ALA A 254 -22.82 5.35 -9.48
CA ALA A 254 -24.14 5.58 -10.09
C ALA A 254 -24.19 6.72 -11.14
N ASP A 255 -23.28 7.69 -11.06
CA ASP A 255 -23.14 8.77 -12.05
C ASP A 255 -22.31 8.39 -13.29
N GLY A 256 -21.69 7.20 -13.30
CA GLY A 256 -20.93 6.64 -14.41
C GLY A 256 -19.42 6.79 -14.30
N GLU A 257 -18.88 7.27 -13.17
CA GLU A 257 -17.43 7.33 -12.96
C GLU A 257 -16.85 5.95 -12.62
N LEU A 258 -15.78 5.58 -13.31
CA LEU A 258 -15.00 4.38 -13.00
C LEU A 258 -14.09 4.63 -11.80
N LEU A 259 -14.08 3.71 -10.84
CA LEU A 259 -13.21 3.82 -9.66
C LEU A 259 -11.72 3.83 -10.04
N ALA A 260 -11.34 3.02 -11.02
CA ALA A 260 -10.05 3.06 -11.69
C ALA A 260 -10.23 3.51 -13.14
N PRO A 261 -9.68 4.68 -13.55
CA PRO A 261 -9.78 5.14 -14.93
C PRO A 261 -9.17 4.12 -15.91
N ARG A 262 -9.76 4.01 -17.11
CA ARG A 262 -9.24 3.16 -18.20
C ARG A 262 -8.50 4.03 -19.23
N TYR A 263 -7.29 3.59 -19.57
CA TYR A 263 -6.40 4.27 -20.50
C TYR A 263 -6.07 3.44 -21.74
N LEU A 264 -6.40 2.15 -21.74
CA LEU A 264 -6.33 1.29 -22.93
C LEU A 264 -7.60 1.48 -23.76
N ASP A 265 -7.43 1.58 -25.09
CA ASP A 265 -8.54 1.57 -26.05
C ASP A 265 -9.37 0.28 -25.89
N SER A 266 -10.70 0.35 -25.93
CA SER A 266 -11.57 -0.83 -25.73
C SER A 266 -11.34 -1.98 -26.72
N ARG A 267 -10.71 -1.71 -27.87
CA ARG A 267 -10.34 -2.74 -28.85
C ARG A 267 -9.04 -3.44 -28.49
N ASP A 268 -8.28 -2.92 -27.53
CA ASP A 268 -7.08 -3.59 -27.03
C ASP A 268 -7.48 -4.88 -26.31
N PRO A 269 -6.85 -6.03 -26.64
CA PRO A 269 -7.18 -7.31 -26.02
C PRO A 269 -7.02 -7.34 -24.49
N HIS A 270 -6.24 -6.40 -23.93
CA HIS A 270 -5.98 -6.31 -22.50
C HIS A 270 -6.78 -5.20 -21.80
N ALA A 271 -7.62 -4.44 -22.52
CA ALA A 271 -8.37 -3.30 -21.95
C ALA A 271 -9.29 -3.68 -20.78
N ARG A 272 -9.77 -4.94 -20.76
CA ARG A 272 -10.60 -5.46 -19.67
C ARG A 272 -9.80 -5.94 -18.46
N LEU A 273 -8.50 -6.16 -18.61
CA LEU A 273 -7.61 -6.68 -17.57
C LEU A 273 -6.81 -5.57 -16.88
N PHE A 274 -6.58 -4.44 -17.56
CA PHE A 274 -5.70 -3.38 -17.05
C PHE A 274 -6.34 -1.98 -17.14
N GLY A 275 -6.17 -1.17 -16.08
CA GLY A 275 -6.61 0.23 -16.05
C GLY A 275 -5.63 1.14 -16.77
N LYS A 276 -4.35 1.02 -16.41
CA LYS A 276 -3.17 1.53 -17.12
C LYS A 276 -2.32 0.34 -17.55
N ALA A 277 -1.43 0.50 -18.51
CA ALA A 277 -0.54 -0.58 -18.92
C ALA A 277 0.28 -1.09 -17.71
N GLY A 278 0.11 -2.38 -17.37
CA GLY A 278 0.71 -3.01 -16.19
C GLY A 278 0.00 -2.78 -14.83
N GLN A 279 -1.14 -2.07 -14.79
CA GLN A 279 -1.99 -1.95 -13.60
C GLN A 279 -3.19 -2.90 -13.71
N PRO A 280 -3.15 -4.09 -13.07
CA PRO A 280 -4.25 -5.05 -13.16
C PRO A 280 -5.52 -4.51 -12.50
N LEU A 281 -6.66 -4.92 -13.05
CA LEU A 281 -8.00 -4.61 -12.55
C LEU A 281 -8.52 -5.74 -11.68
N VAL A 282 -8.68 -5.45 -10.40
CA VAL A 282 -9.06 -6.42 -9.37
C VAL A 282 -10.49 -6.16 -8.91
N TRP A 283 -11.25 -7.23 -8.70
CA TRP A 283 -12.61 -7.13 -8.15
C TRP A 283 -12.60 -6.58 -6.72
N PRO A 284 -13.54 -5.68 -6.36
CA PRO A 284 -13.51 -4.95 -5.09
C PRO A 284 -13.62 -5.84 -3.84
N GLY A 285 -14.21 -7.03 -3.95
CA GLY A 285 -14.29 -8.03 -2.89
C GLY A 285 -12.93 -8.54 -2.42
N GLN A 286 -11.85 -8.27 -3.14
CA GLN A 286 -10.50 -8.55 -2.68
C GLN A 286 -9.99 -7.54 -1.62
N PHE A 287 -10.72 -6.44 -1.42
CA PHE A 287 -10.36 -5.37 -0.49
C PHE A 287 -11.51 -4.95 0.45
N VAL A 288 -12.77 -5.12 0.03
CA VAL A 288 -13.98 -4.70 0.76
C VAL A 288 -14.92 -5.88 0.92
N LEU A 289 -15.31 -6.20 2.15
CA LEU A 289 -16.18 -7.35 2.45
C LEU A 289 -17.60 -7.18 1.90
N GLY A 290 -18.18 -8.27 1.39
CA GLY A 290 -19.53 -8.28 0.83
C GLY A 290 -19.63 -7.75 -0.59
N MET A 291 -18.49 -7.54 -1.25
CA MET A 291 -18.40 -7.20 -2.66
C MET A 291 -17.92 -8.40 -3.48
N PRO A 292 -18.17 -8.44 -4.81
CA PRO A 292 -17.74 -9.56 -5.64
C PRO A 292 -16.23 -9.77 -5.57
N ARG A 293 -15.79 -11.02 -5.36
CA ARG A 293 -14.38 -11.38 -5.16
C ARG A 293 -13.68 -11.64 -6.48
N GLN A 294 -12.35 -11.62 -6.43
CA GLN A 294 -11.52 -11.99 -7.57
C GLN A 294 -11.60 -13.51 -7.80
N ASP A 295 -11.96 -13.92 -9.00
CA ASP A 295 -11.91 -15.33 -9.39
C ASP A 295 -10.47 -15.72 -9.76
N PRO A 296 -9.94 -16.85 -9.23
CA PRO A 296 -8.58 -17.32 -9.52
C PRO A 296 -8.41 -17.93 -10.91
N ALA A 297 -9.49 -18.42 -11.52
CA ALA A 297 -9.46 -19.10 -12.82
C ALA A 297 -9.74 -18.14 -13.98
N ASP A 298 -10.66 -17.19 -13.83
CA ASP A 298 -10.97 -16.18 -14.83
C ASP A 298 -11.01 -14.75 -14.25
N PRO A 299 -9.99 -13.92 -14.48
CA PRO A 299 -9.94 -12.58 -13.91
C PRO A 299 -11.01 -11.61 -14.45
N LEU A 300 -11.76 -12.00 -15.48
CA LEU A 300 -12.83 -11.21 -16.09
C LEU A 300 -14.22 -11.49 -15.50
N VAL A 301 -14.35 -12.50 -14.65
CA VAL A 301 -15.60 -12.89 -14.00
C VAL A 301 -15.42 -12.77 -12.49
N PRO A 302 -16.43 -12.28 -11.73
CA PRO A 302 -16.32 -12.27 -10.29
C PRO A 302 -16.58 -13.67 -9.72
N ALA A 303 -15.84 -14.01 -8.67
CA ALA A 303 -16.26 -15.04 -7.75
C ALA A 303 -17.34 -14.48 -6.81
N ALA A 304 -18.22 -15.35 -6.33
CA ALA A 304 -19.15 -14.98 -5.26
C ALA A 304 -18.37 -14.60 -4.00
N ASP A 305 -18.93 -13.68 -3.23
CA ASP A 305 -18.51 -13.46 -1.85
C ASP A 305 -18.82 -14.73 -1.04
N ASP A 306 -17.88 -15.18 -0.21
CA ASP A 306 -18.06 -16.38 0.63
C ASP A 306 -19.08 -16.13 1.76
N GLY A 307 -19.43 -14.86 2.03
CA GLY A 307 -20.39 -14.45 3.05
C GLY A 307 -19.92 -14.72 4.48
N LEU A 308 -18.63 -14.98 4.69
CA LEU A 308 -18.08 -15.39 5.98
C LEU A 308 -17.66 -14.18 6.83
N PHE A 309 -18.60 -13.29 7.11
CA PHE A 309 -18.40 -12.17 8.04
C PHE A 309 -19.76 -11.73 8.64
N PRO A 310 -19.76 -11.14 9.85
CA PRO A 310 -20.98 -10.64 10.47
C PRO A 310 -21.53 -9.42 9.73
N ASP A 311 -22.84 -9.19 9.80
CA ASP A 311 -23.52 -8.13 9.04
C ASP A 311 -22.93 -6.72 9.27
N TRP A 312 -22.47 -6.42 10.49
CA TRP A 312 -21.85 -5.13 10.83
C TRP A 312 -20.52 -4.89 10.10
N ALA A 313 -19.86 -5.96 9.64
CA ALA A 313 -18.58 -5.91 8.93
C ALA A 313 -18.74 -5.76 7.41
N ARG A 314 -19.97 -5.82 6.88
CA ARG A 314 -20.21 -5.57 5.45
C ARG A 314 -19.70 -4.18 5.04
N LEU A 315 -19.14 -4.06 3.83
CA LEU A 315 -18.50 -2.86 3.30
C LEU A 315 -17.26 -2.37 4.09
N GLY A 316 -16.80 -3.14 5.08
CA GLY A 316 -15.55 -2.89 5.77
C GLY A 316 -14.35 -3.58 5.11
N SER A 317 -13.17 -3.35 5.67
CA SER A 317 -11.90 -3.86 5.17
C SER A 317 -10.96 -4.18 6.32
N TYR A 318 -10.25 -5.30 6.27
CA TYR A 318 -9.15 -5.53 7.19
C TYR A 318 -8.01 -4.56 6.89
N LEU A 319 -7.35 -4.09 7.95
CA LEU A 319 -6.25 -3.14 7.91
C LEU A 319 -5.06 -3.72 8.66
N VAL A 320 -3.93 -3.83 7.97
CA VAL A 320 -2.64 -4.12 8.61
C VAL A 320 -1.86 -2.82 8.76
N CYS A 321 -1.43 -2.53 9.99
CA CYS A 321 -0.50 -1.44 10.29
C CYS A 321 0.80 -2.02 10.85
N ARG A 322 1.94 -1.62 10.30
CA ARG A 322 3.29 -2.00 10.76
C ARG A 322 4.17 -0.78 10.81
N ARG A 323 4.69 -0.45 11.99
CA ARG A 323 5.73 0.56 12.17
C ARG A 323 7.08 -0.11 11.96
N LEU A 324 7.70 0.17 10.83
CA LEU A 324 8.92 -0.48 10.37
C LEU A 324 10.08 0.50 10.41
N ALA A 325 10.96 0.37 11.39
CA ALA A 325 12.18 1.15 11.48
C ALA A 325 13.16 0.74 10.37
N GLN A 326 13.80 1.72 9.74
CA GLN A 326 14.73 1.53 8.63
C GLN A 326 16.15 1.96 9.01
N ASP A 327 17.08 1.01 9.08
CA ASP A 327 18.52 1.27 9.21
C ASP A 327 19.13 1.58 7.84
N VAL A 328 18.91 2.81 7.40
CA VAL A 328 19.40 3.33 6.11
C VAL A 328 20.91 3.18 5.95
N PRO A 329 21.75 3.53 6.96
CA PRO A 329 23.18 3.28 6.89
C PRO A 329 23.53 1.80 6.67
N ALA A 330 22.89 0.86 7.38
CA ALA A 330 23.19 -0.56 7.22
C ALA A 330 22.81 -1.08 5.82
N PHE A 331 21.68 -0.64 5.27
CA PHE A 331 21.27 -0.99 3.91
C PHE A 331 22.31 -0.56 2.87
N TRP A 332 22.76 0.70 2.93
CA TRP A 332 23.73 1.23 1.97
C TRP A 332 25.16 0.72 2.19
N ASP A 333 25.54 0.40 3.43
CA ASP A 333 26.82 -0.27 3.73
C ASP A 333 26.83 -1.69 3.15
N PHE A 334 25.73 -2.43 3.27
CA PHE A 334 25.58 -3.73 2.63
C PHE A 334 25.63 -3.62 1.10
N ALA A 335 24.84 -2.71 0.51
CA ALA A 335 24.79 -2.53 -0.94
C ALA A 335 26.17 -2.20 -1.52
N ALA A 336 26.97 -1.36 -0.86
CA ALA A 336 28.32 -1.03 -1.30
C ALA A 336 29.28 -2.22 -1.24
N ALA A 337 29.25 -3.01 -0.15
CA ALA A 337 30.09 -4.20 -0.04
C ALA A 337 29.70 -5.26 -1.09
N ALA A 338 28.41 -5.51 -1.25
CA ALA A 338 27.90 -6.48 -2.20
C ALA A 338 28.11 -6.05 -3.66
N SER A 339 28.00 -4.75 -3.97
CA SER A 339 28.25 -4.25 -5.32
C SER A 339 29.72 -4.40 -5.73
N ALA A 340 30.67 -4.19 -4.81
CA ALA A 340 32.09 -4.45 -5.05
C ALA A 340 32.36 -5.94 -5.37
N GLU A 341 31.68 -6.84 -4.66
CA GLU A 341 31.78 -8.28 -4.90
C GLU A 341 31.10 -8.72 -6.21
N TYR A 342 30.01 -8.06 -6.59
CA TYR A 342 29.25 -8.30 -7.81
C TYR A 342 29.92 -7.70 -9.05
N GLY A 343 30.65 -6.59 -8.89
CA GLY A 343 31.27 -5.82 -9.97
C GLY A 343 30.38 -4.72 -10.54
N THR A 344 29.59 -4.03 -9.70
CA THR A 344 28.76 -2.88 -10.09
C THR A 344 28.79 -1.76 -9.04
N ASP A 345 28.08 -0.65 -9.27
CA ASP A 345 27.96 0.43 -8.30
C ASP A 345 26.88 0.14 -7.23
N PRO A 346 26.96 0.78 -6.05
CA PRO A 346 26.02 0.50 -4.96
C PRO A 346 24.55 0.77 -5.30
N VAL A 347 24.26 1.78 -6.14
CA VAL A 347 22.88 2.15 -6.51
C VAL A 347 22.29 1.09 -7.41
N HIS A 348 23.04 0.61 -8.41
CA HIS A 348 22.57 -0.47 -9.26
C HIS A 348 22.33 -1.76 -8.45
N PHE A 349 23.25 -2.14 -7.55
CA PHE A 349 23.05 -3.33 -6.73
C PHE A 349 21.83 -3.22 -5.80
N ALA A 350 21.64 -2.06 -5.16
CA ALA A 350 20.43 -1.81 -4.37
C ALA A 350 19.16 -1.84 -5.24
N SER A 351 19.25 -1.40 -6.49
CA SER A 351 18.14 -1.48 -7.45
C SER A 351 17.79 -2.92 -7.83
N LEU A 352 18.76 -3.83 -7.88
CA LEU A 352 18.52 -5.27 -8.04
C LEU A 352 17.84 -5.88 -6.80
N MET A 353 18.21 -5.43 -5.60
CA MET A 353 17.55 -5.86 -4.35
C MET A 353 16.08 -5.44 -4.32
N VAL A 354 15.76 -4.23 -4.81
CA VAL A 354 14.38 -3.71 -4.84
C VAL A 354 13.60 -4.20 -6.07
N GLY A 355 14.26 -4.33 -7.21
CA GLY A 355 13.70 -4.54 -8.55
C GLY A 355 13.27 -3.24 -9.28
N ARG A 356 13.60 -2.08 -8.71
CA ARG A 356 13.47 -0.74 -9.33
C ARG A 356 14.67 0.13 -8.97
N TRP A 357 15.00 1.05 -9.85
CA TRP A 357 15.92 2.16 -9.55
C TRP A 357 15.30 3.12 -8.53
N PRO A 358 16.11 3.94 -7.83
CA PRO A 358 15.62 4.97 -6.91
C PRO A 358 14.55 5.87 -7.52
N SER A 359 14.67 6.22 -8.81
CA SER A 359 13.69 7.01 -9.57
C SER A 359 12.29 6.37 -9.65
N GLY A 360 12.20 5.05 -9.55
CA GLY A 360 11.02 4.24 -9.82
C GLY A 360 11.07 3.47 -11.15
N ALA A 361 12.06 3.69 -12.02
CA ALA A 361 12.22 2.90 -13.25
C ALA A 361 12.41 1.41 -12.91
N PRO A 362 11.66 0.49 -13.54
CA PRO A 362 11.83 -0.93 -13.27
C PRO A 362 13.09 -1.46 -13.94
N VAL A 363 13.91 -2.22 -13.20
CA VAL A 363 15.17 -2.79 -13.72
C VAL A 363 14.89 -3.70 -14.92
N SER A 364 13.74 -4.39 -14.94
CA SER A 364 13.28 -5.19 -16.08
C SER A 364 13.17 -4.42 -17.41
N ARG A 365 12.98 -3.09 -17.39
CA ARG A 365 12.94 -2.24 -18.60
C ARG A 365 14.20 -1.39 -18.77
N ALA A 366 14.95 -1.16 -17.69
CA ALA A 366 16.17 -0.36 -17.66
C ALA A 366 17.29 -1.15 -16.94
N PRO A 367 17.83 -2.22 -17.55
CA PRO A 367 18.72 -3.17 -16.86
C PRO A 367 20.11 -2.63 -16.57
N GLU A 368 20.59 -1.64 -17.33
CA GLU A 368 21.99 -1.19 -17.26
C GLU A 368 22.17 0.11 -16.46
N ARG A 369 21.16 0.97 -16.42
CA ARG A 369 21.20 2.28 -15.78
C ARG A 369 19.79 2.81 -15.53
N ASP A 370 19.68 3.74 -14.60
CA ASP A 370 18.44 4.46 -14.32
C ASP A 370 17.94 5.23 -15.56
N ASP A 371 16.61 5.30 -15.72
CA ASP A 371 15.90 5.96 -16.81
C ASP A 371 14.80 6.86 -16.23
N LEU A 372 15.13 8.14 -16.07
CA LEU A 372 14.22 9.12 -15.46
C LEU A 372 13.00 9.41 -16.33
N ASP A 373 13.13 9.34 -17.65
CA ASP A 373 12.01 9.55 -18.56
C ASP A 373 11.02 8.39 -18.42
N LEU A 374 11.51 7.15 -18.39
CA LEU A 374 10.67 5.98 -18.11
C LEU A 374 10.05 6.05 -16.73
N ALA A 375 10.80 6.43 -15.69
CA ALA A 375 10.27 6.55 -14.33
C ALA A 375 9.14 7.58 -14.23
N GLY A 376 9.26 8.67 -15.00
CA GLY A 376 8.28 9.75 -15.10
C GLY A 376 7.02 9.42 -15.89
N ASP A 377 7.05 8.44 -16.80
CA ASP A 377 5.89 8.04 -17.61
C ASP A 377 4.95 7.10 -16.81
N GLU A 378 3.86 7.66 -16.28
CA GLU A 378 2.83 6.91 -15.53
C GLU A 378 2.09 5.83 -16.34
N PHE A 379 2.24 5.83 -17.67
CA PHE A 379 1.65 4.86 -18.58
C PHE A 379 2.67 3.80 -19.05
N ALA A 380 3.94 3.92 -18.68
CA ALA A 380 5.00 2.98 -19.06
C ALA A 380 5.77 2.38 -17.86
N HIS A 381 5.95 3.13 -16.77
CA HIS A 381 6.83 2.76 -15.65
C HIS A 381 6.40 1.49 -14.87
N ASN A 382 5.18 1.01 -15.08
CA ASN A 382 4.67 -0.24 -14.51
C ASN A 382 4.33 -1.29 -15.58
N HIS A 383 4.51 -0.95 -16.85
CA HIS A 383 4.14 -1.78 -18.00
C HIS A 383 5.24 -2.80 -18.33
N PHE A 384 5.32 -3.83 -17.49
CA PHE A 384 6.16 -4.99 -17.70
C PHE A 384 5.54 -6.20 -17.04
N GLN A 385 6.00 -7.35 -17.48
CA GLN A 385 5.76 -8.64 -16.85
C GLN A 385 7.13 -9.28 -16.60
N PHE A 386 7.17 -10.41 -15.91
CA PHE A 386 8.42 -11.11 -15.63
C PHE A 386 8.66 -12.28 -16.57
N ASP A 387 7.62 -13.03 -16.93
CA ASP A 387 7.78 -14.23 -17.76
C ASP A 387 7.49 -13.93 -19.25
N ASP A 388 6.67 -12.92 -19.53
CA ASP A 388 6.39 -12.41 -20.89
C ASP A 388 7.17 -11.11 -21.23
N ASP A 389 7.53 -10.97 -22.50
CA ASP A 389 7.97 -9.69 -23.08
C ASP A 389 6.89 -8.60 -22.87
N THR A 390 7.31 -7.34 -22.66
CA THR A 390 6.37 -6.21 -22.62
C THR A 390 5.60 -6.15 -23.95
N LYS A 391 4.28 -6.33 -23.87
CA LYS A 391 3.39 -6.36 -25.04
C LYS A 391 3.15 -4.93 -25.56
N ALA A 392 2.78 -4.80 -26.83
CA ALA A 392 2.26 -3.53 -27.33
C ALA A 392 0.86 -3.28 -26.73
N TRP A 393 0.50 -2.02 -26.51
CA TRP A 393 -0.83 -1.61 -26.08
C TRP A 393 -1.28 -0.36 -26.83
N THR A 394 -2.59 -0.19 -26.96
CA THR A 394 -3.20 0.93 -27.67
C THR A 394 -3.78 1.93 -26.68
N PRO A 395 -3.27 3.17 -26.61
CA PRO A 395 -3.84 4.20 -25.75
C PRO A 395 -5.21 4.67 -26.24
N VAL A 396 -6.11 5.00 -25.31
CA VAL A 396 -7.39 5.65 -25.64
C VAL A 396 -7.17 6.94 -26.42
N ARG A 397 -8.09 7.24 -27.35
CA ARG A 397 -8.03 8.43 -28.20
C ARG A 397 -7.76 9.73 -27.46
N ARG A 398 -8.42 9.94 -26.31
CA ARG A 398 -8.24 11.15 -25.47
C ARG A 398 -6.81 11.33 -24.96
N LEU A 399 -6.09 10.23 -24.73
CA LEU A 399 -4.71 10.27 -24.24
C LEU A 399 -3.78 10.68 -25.39
N VAL A 400 -4.04 10.18 -26.59
CA VAL A 400 -3.34 10.58 -27.82
C VAL A 400 -3.61 12.05 -28.17
N GLU A 401 -4.86 12.49 -28.10
CA GLU A 401 -5.25 13.89 -28.32
C GLU A 401 -4.64 14.83 -27.28
N GLY A 402 -4.43 14.36 -26.05
CA GLY A 402 -3.69 15.06 -25.00
C GLY A 402 -2.17 15.09 -25.18
N GLY A 403 -1.64 14.48 -26.25
CA GLY A 403 -0.23 14.53 -26.61
C GLY A 403 0.60 13.29 -26.27
N TYR A 404 -0.01 12.23 -25.73
CA TYR A 404 0.72 10.98 -25.51
C TYR A 404 0.96 10.24 -26.82
N ARG A 405 2.23 9.98 -27.14
CA ARG A 405 2.64 9.32 -28.39
C ARG A 405 2.57 7.79 -28.31
N GLY A 406 2.28 7.25 -27.13
CA GLY A 406 2.41 5.83 -26.83
C GLY A 406 3.71 5.55 -26.06
N ASP A 407 3.85 4.31 -25.61
CA ASP A 407 5.03 3.86 -24.87
C ASP A 407 6.22 3.68 -25.84
N GLU A 408 7.07 4.71 -25.93
CA GLU A 408 8.29 4.75 -26.76
C GLU A 408 9.53 4.22 -26.02
N HIS A 409 9.39 3.86 -24.74
CA HIS A 409 10.49 3.39 -23.91
C HIS A 409 10.90 1.94 -24.23
N PRO A 410 12.15 1.52 -23.91
CA PRO A 410 12.61 0.15 -24.05
C PRO A 410 11.64 -0.86 -23.41
N LYS A 411 11.39 -1.96 -24.11
CA LYS A 411 10.49 -3.04 -23.66
C LYS A 411 11.26 -4.01 -22.77
N ALA A 412 10.62 -4.48 -21.69
CA ALA A 412 11.17 -5.60 -20.95
C ALA A 412 11.15 -6.85 -21.82
N ARG A 413 12.18 -7.68 -21.67
CA ARG A 413 12.20 -9.05 -22.19
C ARG A 413 11.78 -10.01 -21.11
N ALA A 414 11.26 -11.16 -21.50
CA ALA A 414 11.03 -12.30 -20.63
C ALA A 414 12.29 -12.60 -19.79
N ASP A 415 12.10 -12.65 -18.47
CA ASP A 415 13.13 -12.78 -17.46
C ASP A 415 12.82 -13.97 -16.52
N VAL A 416 12.48 -15.11 -17.12
CA VAL A 416 12.01 -16.34 -16.44
C VAL A 416 13.05 -16.90 -15.46
N PHE A 417 14.33 -16.54 -15.61
CA PHE A 417 15.43 -17.01 -14.74
C PHE A 417 15.98 -15.94 -13.79
N GLY A 418 15.43 -14.72 -13.81
CA GLY A 418 15.86 -13.62 -12.96
C GLY A 418 17.26 -13.13 -13.29
N ASP A 419 17.60 -13.11 -14.57
CA ASP A 419 18.85 -12.60 -15.12
C ASP A 419 18.91 -11.07 -15.09
N VAL A 420 17.74 -10.41 -15.17
CA VAL A 420 17.62 -8.94 -15.12
C VAL A 420 17.11 -8.46 -13.76
N CYS A 421 15.96 -8.97 -13.33
CA CYS A 421 15.37 -8.68 -12.03
C CYS A 421 15.47 -9.94 -11.17
N PRO A 422 16.30 -9.96 -10.11
CA PRO A 422 16.50 -11.16 -9.31
C PRO A 422 15.19 -11.76 -8.82
N MET A 423 15.12 -13.09 -8.74
CA MET A 423 13.97 -13.80 -8.18
C MET A 423 13.62 -13.34 -6.76
N ALA A 424 14.65 -12.95 -5.99
CA ALA A 424 14.52 -12.40 -4.65
C ALA A 424 14.22 -10.90 -4.62
N GLY A 425 14.27 -10.19 -5.74
CA GLY A 425 14.03 -8.74 -5.79
C GLY A 425 12.67 -8.39 -5.18
N HIS A 426 12.64 -7.38 -4.32
CA HIS A 426 11.48 -7.08 -3.47
C HIS A 426 10.16 -7.02 -4.25
N ILE A 427 10.10 -6.25 -5.34
CA ILE A 427 8.86 -6.11 -6.13
C ILE A 427 8.43 -7.43 -6.81
N ARG A 428 9.37 -8.34 -7.09
CA ARG A 428 9.10 -9.65 -7.70
C ARG A 428 8.61 -10.65 -6.66
N LYS A 429 9.14 -10.58 -5.43
CA LYS A 429 8.67 -11.39 -4.30
C LYS A 429 7.26 -11.04 -3.86
N VAL A 430 6.95 -9.75 -3.75
CA VAL A 430 5.64 -9.30 -3.24
C VAL A 430 4.56 -9.24 -4.32
N ASN A 431 4.95 -9.27 -5.60
CA ASN A 431 4.05 -9.39 -6.73
C ASN A 431 4.76 -10.09 -7.89
N PRO A 432 4.68 -11.44 -7.99
CA PRO A 432 5.28 -12.22 -9.08
C PRO A 432 4.63 -11.98 -10.43
N ARG A 433 3.56 -11.17 -10.50
CA ARG A 433 2.82 -10.82 -11.73
C ARG A 433 2.34 -12.05 -12.50
N ASP A 434 2.90 -12.29 -13.69
CA ASP A 434 2.61 -13.41 -14.59
C ASP A 434 3.51 -14.63 -14.34
N SER A 435 4.48 -14.53 -13.43
CA SER A 435 5.34 -15.66 -13.11
C SER A 435 4.53 -16.80 -12.51
N GLY A 436 4.83 -18.02 -12.97
CA GLY A 436 4.28 -19.23 -12.39
C GLY A 436 4.58 -19.29 -10.89
N THR A 437 3.52 -19.36 -10.07
CA THR A 437 3.63 -19.49 -8.62
C THR A 437 3.34 -20.93 -8.17
N ASP A 438 3.56 -21.21 -6.90
CA ASP A 438 3.29 -22.50 -6.27
C ASP A 438 1.79 -22.88 -6.20
N PHE A 439 0.89 -22.02 -6.68
CA PHE A 439 -0.57 -22.21 -6.66
C PHE A 439 -1.20 -22.45 -8.05
N GLY A 440 -0.43 -22.24 -9.13
CA GLY A 440 -0.72 -22.77 -10.46
C GLY A 440 -1.67 -21.98 -11.36
N ALA A 441 -2.65 -21.21 -10.84
CA ALA A 441 -3.56 -20.45 -11.69
C ALA A 441 -3.01 -19.05 -12.03
N PRO A 442 -3.22 -18.53 -13.27
CA PRO A 442 -2.66 -17.25 -13.69
C PRO A 442 -3.11 -16.03 -12.87
N ALA A 443 -4.31 -16.06 -12.26
CA ALA A 443 -4.83 -14.95 -11.46
C ALA A 443 -4.58 -15.11 -9.95
N ASP A 444 -3.89 -16.17 -9.50
CA ASP A 444 -3.59 -16.39 -8.08
C ASP A 444 -2.78 -15.25 -7.48
N THR A 445 -1.90 -14.60 -8.27
CA THR A 445 -1.15 -13.42 -7.83
C THR A 445 -2.07 -12.23 -7.53
N MET A 446 -3.20 -12.10 -8.23
CA MET A 446 -4.19 -11.04 -7.99
C MET A 446 -4.91 -11.21 -6.65
N LEU A 447 -5.09 -12.45 -6.18
CA LEU A 447 -5.66 -12.75 -4.85
C LEU A 447 -4.79 -12.25 -3.70
N ARG A 448 -3.49 -12.01 -3.96
CA ARG A 448 -2.51 -11.60 -2.93
C ARG A 448 -2.27 -10.10 -2.89
N LEU A 449 -2.83 -9.35 -3.85
CA LEU A 449 -2.64 -7.90 -3.94
C LEU A 449 -3.32 -7.20 -2.77
N MET A 450 -2.79 -6.05 -2.38
CA MET A 450 -3.29 -5.23 -1.27
C MET A 450 -3.22 -3.75 -1.63
N LEU A 451 -4.07 -2.95 -1.00
CA LEU A 451 -4.11 -1.50 -1.20
C LEU A 451 -3.19 -0.82 -0.18
N ARG A 452 -1.94 -0.51 -0.58
CA ARG A 452 -0.96 0.10 0.35
C ARG A 452 -1.23 1.59 0.50
N ARG A 453 -1.16 2.09 1.74
CA ARG A 453 -1.36 3.49 2.18
C ARG A 453 -0.25 3.95 3.13
N GLY A 454 0.92 3.33 3.02
CA GLY A 454 2.04 3.63 3.89
C GLY A 454 2.63 5.03 3.68
N ILE A 455 3.29 5.54 4.70
CA ILE A 455 3.95 6.86 4.68
C ILE A 455 5.23 6.83 5.54
N PRO A 456 6.32 7.50 5.13
CA PRO A 456 7.54 7.56 5.94
C PRO A 456 7.32 8.28 7.27
N TYR A 457 8.20 8.01 8.25
CA TYR A 457 8.31 8.77 9.50
C TYR A 457 9.78 9.04 9.84
N GLY A 458 10.02 10.09 10.62
CA GLY A 458 11.35 10.48 11.08
C GLY A 458 12.18 11.23 10.02
N PRO A 459 13.36 11.75 10.42
CA PRO A 459 14.14 12.64 9.57
C PRO A 459 14.84 11.91 8.43
N VAL A 460 14.85 12.53 7.25
CA VAL A 460 15.47 12.03 6.03
C VAL A 460 17.01 12.05 6.10
N LEU A 461 17.64 10.99 5.58
CA LEU A 461 19.11 10.90 5.44
C LEU A 461 19.57 11.00 3.98
N ALA A 462 18.76 10.53 3.03
CA ALA A 462 19.03 10.62 1.60
C ALA A 462 19.25 12.07 1.14
N GLY A 463 20.23 12.29 0.26
CA GLY A 463 20.58 13.62 -0.26
C GLY A 463 21.33 14.53 0.71
N VAL A 464 21.63 14.10 1.95
CA VAL A 464 22.37 14.91 2.92
C VAL A 464 23.88 14.66 2.79
N THR A 465 24.63 15.69 2.36
CA THR A 465 26.10 15.62 2.33
C THR A 465 26.66 15.81 3.74
N ALA A 466 27.49 14.87 4.21
CA ALA A 466 28.11 14.88 5.54
C ALA A 466 27.11 15.03 6.72
N PRO A 467 26.19 14.06 6.91
CA PRO A 467 25.18 14.12 7.96
C PRO A 467 25.80 14.14 9.36
N SER A 468 25.16 14.84 10.30
CA SER A 468 25.60 14.86 11.70
C SER A 468 25.43 13.48 12.35
N PRO A 469 26.21 13.15 13.41
CA PRO A 469 26.03 11.90 14.15
C PRO A 469 24.60 11.72 14.69
N GLU A 470 23.96 12.81 15.13
CA GLU A 470 22.59 12.81 15.65
C GLU A 470 21.59 12.49 14.54
N LEU A 471 21.77 13.06 13.34
CA LEU A 471 20.94 12.74 12.20
C LEU A 471 21.11 11.28 11.82
N VAL A 472 22.34 10.75 11.73
CA VAL A 472 22.56 9.33 11.43
C VAL A 472 21.87 8.41 12.44
N ALA A 473 21.96 8.73 13.74
CA ALA A 473 21.40 7.94 14.83
C ALA A 473 19.88 8.08 15.01
N ALA A 474 19.24 9.09 14.42
CA ALA A 474 17.80 9.32 14.59
C ALA A 474 16.96 8.15 14.02
N GLU A 475 15.91 7.78 14.74
CA GLU A 475 14.97 6.76 14.28
C GLU A 475 14.14 7.27 13.10
N ARG A 476 14.03 6.43 12.07
CA ARG A 476 13.26 6.69 10.84
C ARG A 476 12.69 5.40 10.31
N GLY A 477 11.71 5.49 9.42
CA GLY A 477 11.21 4.31 8.75
C GLY A 477 9.88 4.54 8.05
N LEU A 478 9.11 3.47 7.93
CA LEU A 478 7.83 3.47 7.24
C LEU A 478 6.71 3.07 8.21
N VAL A 479 5.64 3.84 8.25
CA VAL A 479 4.35 3.33 8.75
C VAL A 479 3.70 2.63 7.57
N PHE A 480 3.89 1.33 7.47
CA PHE A 480 3.23 0.51 6.47
C PHE A 480 1.77 0.34 6.86
N VAL A 481 0.86 0.71 5.97
CA VAL A 481 -0.58 0.49 6.10
C VAL A 481 -1.08 -0.19 4.83
N ALA A 482 -1.90 -1.22 4.97
CA ALA A 482 -2.54 -1.87 3.82
C ALA A 482 -3.97 -2.30 4.15
N HIS A 483 -4.84 -2.19 3.14
CA HIS A 483 -6.23 -2.66 3.19
C HIS A 483 -6.41 -3.93 2.35
N MET A 484 -7.20 -4.87 2.87
CA MET A 484 -7.46 -6.18 2.30
C MET A 484 -8.79 -6.79 2.77
N ALA A 485 -9.22 -7.87 2.11
CA ALA A 485 -10.35 -8.70 2.55
C ALA A 485 -9.93 -9.90 3.41
N SER A 486 -8.65 -10.28 3.40
CA SER A 486 -8.10 -11.35 4.25
C SER A 486 -6.64 -11.03 4.59
N ILE A 487 -6.33 -10.87 5.87
CA ILE A 487 -4.96 -10.67 6.37
C ILE A 487 -4.14 -11.94 6.12
N GLU A 488 -4.75 -13.11 6.34
CA GLU A 488 -4.11 -14.41 6.18
C GLU A 488 -3.72 -14.68 4.72
N ASP A 489 -4.63 -14.43 3.78
CA ASP A 489 -4.41 -14.73 2.36
C ASP A 489 -3.62 -13.66 1.61
N GLN A 490 -3.46 -12.47 2.18
CA GLN A 490 -2.78 -11.34 1.53
C GLN A 490 -1.50 -10.97 2.29
N PHE A 491 -1.60 -10.28 3.43
CA PHE A 491 -0.41 -9.76 4.12
C PHE A 491 0.48 -10.87 4.69
N GLU A 492 -0.09 -11.78 5.49
CA GLU A 492 0.70 -12.84 6.12
C GLU A 492 1.21 -13.82 5.09
N PHE A 493 0.40 -14.11 4.07
CA PHE A 493 0.80 -14.94 2.95
C PHE A 493 2.01 -14.35 2.22
N VAL A 494 1.92 -13.11 1.72
CA VAL A 494 3.03 -12.46 1.00
C VAL A 494 4.27 -12.36 1.88
N THR A 495 4.10 -12.02 3.16
CA THR A 495 5.23 -11.91 4.09
C THR A 495 5.91 -13.27 4.31
N ARG A 496 5.14 -14.30 4.68
CA ARG A 496 5.72 -15.58 5.10
C ARG A 496 6.06 -16.53 3.95
N ARG A 497 5.09 -16.70 3.04
CA ARG A 497 5.21 -17.69 1.95
C ARG A 497 6.11 -17.15 0.87
N TRP A 498 6.12 -15.84 0.64
CA TRP A 498 6.96 -15.25 -0.38
C TRP A 498 8.19 -14.58 0.24
N ALA A 499 8.06 -13.41 0.86
CA ALA A 499 9.22 -12.60 1.28
C ALA A 499 10.20 -13.36 2.20
N ASN A 500 9.70 -14.09 3.18
CA ASN A 500 10.51 -14.85 4.15
C ASN A 500 11.00 -16.20 3.62
N SER A 501 10.52 -16.66 2.47
CA SER A 501 10.90 -17.97 1.94
C SER A 501 12.13 -17.85 1.04
N ALA A 502 13.10 -18.74 1.21
CA ALA A 502 14.23 -18.83 0.27
C ALA A 502 13.86 -19.48 -1.08
N VAL A 503 12.71 -20.16 -1.14
CA VAL A 503 12.33 -21.04 -2.25
C VAL A 503 11.02 -20.66 -2.93
N GLN A 504 10.15 -19.90 -2.25
CA GLN A 504 8.84 -19.51 -2.75
C GLN A 504 8.78 -18.00 -3.01
N PRO A 505 7.96 -17.53 -3.97
CA PRO A 505 7.20 -18.34 -4.94
C PRO A 505 8.11 -19.04 -5.95
N ASN A 506 9.32 -18.50 -6.15
CA ASN A 506 10.36 -19.05 -7.02
C ASN A 506 11.69 -19.06 -6.26
N ALA A 507 12.53 -20.05 -6.53
CA ALA A 507 13.81 -20.18 -5.86
C ALA A 507 14.76 -19.04 -6.22
N GLY A 508 15.44 -18.50 -5.21
CA GLY A 508 16.34 -17.35 -5.36
C GLY A 508 16.71 -16.68 -4.04
N GLY A 509 16.15 -17.15 -2.92
CA GLY A 509 16.42 -16.64 -1.59
C GLY A 509 15.34 -15.72 -1.05
N HIS A 510 15.66 -15.12 0.09
CA HIS A 510 14.76 -14.26 0.85
C HIS A 510 14.66 -12.91 0.18
N ASP A 511 13.54 -12.23 0.35
CA ASP A 511 13.43 -10.82 0.01
C ASP A 511 14.50 -10.02 0.78
N PRO A 512 15.39 -9.30 0.08
CA PRO A 512 16.50 -8.61 0.72
C PRO A 512 16.03 -7.36 1.47
N VAL A 513 14.85 -6.80 1.17
CA VAL A 513 14.35 -5.60 1.85
C VAL A 513 13.61 -5.95 3.13
N ILE A 514 12.58 -6.80 3.04
CA ILE A 514 11.65 -7.08 4.16
C ILE A 514 11.68 -8.53 4.65
N GLY A 515 12.32 -9.44 3.91
CA GLY A 515 12.30 -10.86 4.25
C GLY A 515 12.93 -11.13 5.61
N GLN A 516 12.25 -11.90 6.45
CA GLN A 516 12.71 -12.31 7.77
C GLN A 516 12.88 -13.83 7.85
N ALA A 517 13.71 -14.28 8.78
CA ALA A 517 13.84 -15.69 9.12
C ALA A 517 13.94 -15.79 10.64
N ASP A 518 13.23 -16.76 11.23
CA ASP A 518 13.41 -17.15 12.63
C ASP A 518 13.04 -18.63 12.79
N VAL A 519 13.98 -19.51 12.41
CA VAL A 519 13.80 -20.95 12.56
C VAL A 519 14.54 -21.38 13.81
N HIS A 520 13.83 -21.39 14.95
CA HIS A 520 14.40 -21.72 16.25
C HIS A 520 15.59 -20.82 16.66
N GLY A 521 15.50 -19.52 16.40
CA GLY A 521 16.57 -18.56 16.68
C GLY A 521 17.61 -18.41 15.56
N ASP A 522 17.57 -19.28 14.53
CA ASP A 522 18.34 -19.05 13.31
C ASP A 522 17.63 -18.01 12.43
N ARG A 523 18.26 -16.84 12.30
CA ARG A 523 17.81 -15.73 11.46
C ARG A 523 18.66 -15.58 10.19
N GLY A 524 19.37 -16.62 9.78
CA GLY A 524 20.18 -16.66 8.57
C GLY A 524 19.33 -16.40 7.32
N ARG A 525 19.74 -15.43 6.52
CA ARG A 525 19.08 -15.07 5.26
C ARG A 525 20.12 -14.91 4.17
N SER A 526 19.72 -15.22 2.95
CA SER A 526 20.53 -15.03 1.75
C SER A 526 19.65 -14.88 0.53
N PHE A 527 20.21 -14.31 -0.53
CA PHE A 527 19.60 -14.22 -1.85
C PHE A 527 20.63 -14.38 -2.96
N ASP A 528 20.15 -14.80 -4.12
CA ASP A 528 20.95 -15.09 -5.28
C ASP A 528 20.71 -14.00 -6.35
N VAL A 529 21.79 -13.49 -6.93
CA VAL A 529 21.78 -12.54 -8.06
C VAL A 529 22.55 -13.16 -9.21
N ARG A 530 22.02 -13.09 -10.43
CA ARG A 530 22.71 -13.53 -11.64
C ARG A 530 23.80 -12.54 -12.00
N THR A 531 25.04 -12.99 -12.15
CA THR A 531 26.14 -12.15 -12.63
C THR A 531 26.00 -11.87 -14.14
N PRO A 532 26.73 -10.88 -14.70
CA PRO A 532 26.76 -10.66 -16.14
C PRO A 532 27.24 -11.88 -16.97
N SER A 533 27.94 -12.84 -16.35
CA SER A 533 28.32 -14.11 -16.99
C SER A 533 27.23 -15.19 -16.90
N GLY A 534 26.08 -14.90 -16.30
CA GLY A 534 24.94 -15.80 -16.13
C GLY A 534 25.02 -16.74 -14.92
N GLU A 535 26.08 -16.64 -14.11
CA GLU A 535 26.27 -17.45 -12.91
C GLU A 535 25.41 -16.92 -11.76
N ALA A 536 24.73 -17.79 -11.02
CA ALA A 536 24.03 -17.40 -9.81
C ALA A 536 25.04 -17.20 -8.66
N LYS A 537 25.10 -15.99 -8.11
CA LYS A 537 25.96 -15.63 -6.99
C LYS A 537 25.12 -15.36 -5.74
N ARG A 538 25.48 -16.00 -4.64
CA ARG A 538 24.77 -15.89 -3.35
C ARG A 538 25.37 -14.79 -2.48
N PHE A 539 24.50 -13.94 -1.94
CA PHE A 539 24.82 -12.90 -0.96
C PHE A 539 24.14 -13.22 0.37
N VAL A 540 24.90 -13.16 1.47
CA VAL A 540 24.38 -13.38 2.82
C VAL A 540 23.89 -12.06 3.40
N LEU A 541 22.64 -12.03 3.86
CA LEU A 541 22.03 -10.87 4.51
C LEU A 541 22.35 -10.93 6.00
N ASP A 542 23.54 -10.45 6.35
CA ASP A 542 24.13 -10.56 7.70
C ASP A 542 23.49 -9.62 8.74
N ARG A 543 22.66 -8.67 8.30
CA ARG A 543 21.99 -7.68 9.14
C ARG A 543 20.55 -7.44 8.68
N GLU A 544 19.71 -7.02 9.61
CA GLU A 544 18.34 -6.57 9.34
C GLU A 544 18.33 -5.04 9.31
N TRP A 545 17.89 -4.47 8.20
CA TRP A 545 17.70 -3.02 8.06
C TRP A 545 16.23 -2.62 8.10
N VAL A 546 15.27 -3.55 8.02
CA VAL A 546 13.86 -3.30 8.32
C VAL A 546 13.51 -4.04 9.61
N MET A 547 13.19 -3.27 10.66
CA MET A 547 12.88 -3.81 11.98
C MET A 547 11.45 -3.43 12.38
N PRO A 548 10.60 -4.40 12.74
CA PRO A 548 9.28 -4.10 13.27
C PRO A 548 9.39 -3.50 14.67
N THR A 549 8.69 -2.39 14.89
CA THR A 549 8.73 -1.63 16.15
C THR A 549 7.33 -1.29 16.65
N GLY A 550 6.30 -1.89 16.07
CA GLY A 550 4.92 -1.77 16.50
C GLY A 550 3.93 -1.92 15.35
N GLY A 551 2.64 -1.79 15.67
CA GLY A 551 1.56 -1.88 14.69
C GLY A 551 0.29 -2.47 15.27
N GLY A 552 -0.52 -3.08 14.40
CA GLY A 552 -1.68 -3.86 14.80
C GLY A 552 -2.43 -4.41 13.59
N TYR A 553 -3.28 -5.39 13.86
CA TYR A 553 -4.30 -5.85 12.92
C TYR A 553 -5.63 -5.25 13.34
N PHE A 554 -6.25 -4.55 12.41
CA PHE A 554 -7.47 -3.79 12.63
C PHE A 554 -8.50 -4.13 11.55
N PHE A 555 -9.71 -3.66 11.76
CA PHE A 555 -10.80 -3.70 10.81
C PHE A 555 -11.33 -2.28 10.63
N ALA A 556 -11.40 -1.78 9.41
CA ALA A 556 -12.01 -0.50 9.06
C ALA A 556 -13.46 -0.76 8.63
N PRO A 557 -14.45 -0.56 9.53
CA PRO A 557 -15.85 -0.83 9.22
C PRO A 557 -16.45 0.25 8.31
N ALA A 558 -17.65 -0.01 7.80
CA ALA A 558 -18.47 1.03 7.17
C ALA A 558 -18.83 2.13 8.18
N ILE A 559 -19.01 3.38 7.71
CA ILE A 559 -19.29 4.55 8.56
C ILE A 559 -20.61 4.37 9.35
N SER A 560 -21.60 3.73 8.73
CA SER A 560 -22.89 3.38 9.32
C SER A 560 -22.75 2.36 10.46
N ALA A 561 -21.78 1.44 10.38
CA ALA A 561 -21.50 0.50 11.46
C ALA A 561 -20.82 1.19 12.66
N VAL A 562 -20.05 2.26 12.43
CA VAL A 562 -19.47 3.09 13.51
C VAL A 562 -20.56 3.81 14.30
N SER A 563 -21.49 4.47 13.60
CA SER A 563 -22.60 5.20 14.25
C SER A 563 -23.75 4.29 14.72
N GLY A 564 -23.87 3.08 14.16
CA GLY A 564 -24.88 2.08 14.50
C GLY A 564 -24.35 1.04 15.49
N HIS A 565 -23.96 -0.14 15.00
CA HIS A 565 -23.58 -1.31 15.81
C HIS A 565 -22.53 -0.98 16.89
N LEU A 566 -21.45 -0.29 16.52
CA LEU A 566 -20.34 -0.02 17.45
C LEU A 566 -20.73 1.01 18.53
N ALA A 567 -21.47 2.06 18.16
CA ALA A 567 -21.93 3.08 19.09
C ALA A 567 -23.15 2.68 19.95
N THR A 568 -23.97 1.71 19.52
CA THR A 568 -25.23 1.36 20.22
C THR A 568 -25.22 -0.03 20.87
N GLY A 569 -24.26 -0.91 20.52
CA GLY A 569 -24.24 -2.30 20.97
C GLY A 569 -25.03 -3.24 20.05
N ALA A 570 -24.95 -4.55 20.32
CA ALA A 570 -25.50 -5.60 19.46
C ALA A 570 -27.05 -5.64 19.35
N GLU A 571 -27.79 -4.80 20.11
CA GLU A 571 -29.27 -4.80 20.14
C GLU A 571 -29.93 -3.55 19.47
N GLY A 572 -29.21 -2.78 18.65
CA GLY A 572 -29.79 -1.71 17.82
C GLY A 572 -30.49 -2.26 16.56
N PRO A 573 -31.60 -1.64 16.06
CA PRO A 573 -32.40 -2.21 14.98
C PRO A 573 -31.56 -2.31 13.70
N GLY A 574 -31.43 -3.53 13.18
CA GLY A 574 -30.67 -3.80 11.96
C GLY A 574 -31.13 -2.92 10.78
N PRO A 575 -30.22 -2.63 9.82
CA PRO A 575 -30.53 -1.79 8.68
C PRO A 575 -31.70 -2.37 7.87
N VAL A 576 -32.59 -1.47 7.43
CA VAL A 576 -33.74 -1.80 6.58
C VAL A 576 -33.22 -2.40 5.26
N ARG A 577 -33.49 -3.69 5.03
CA ARG A 577 -33.29 -4.33 3.72
C ARG A 577 -34.07 -3.54 2.64
N PRO A 578 -33.45 -3.16 1.52
CA PRO A 578 -34.23 -2.68 0.38
C PRO A 578 -35.10 -3.82 -0.15
N PRO A 579 -36.31 -3.52 -0.69
CA PRO A 579 -37.17 -4.54 -1.26
C PRO A 579 -36.49 -5.19 -2.46
N GLY A 580 -36.53 -6.53 -2.49
CA GLY A 580 -35.81 -7.36 -3.45
C GLY A 580 -36.42 -7.46 -4.85
#